data_AF-A0A3D4HRG9-F1
#
_entry.id   AF-A0A3D4HRG9-F1
#
_cell.length_a   1.000
_cell.length_b   1.000
_cell.length_c   1.000
_cell.angle_alpha   90.00
_cell.angle_beta   90.00
_cell.angle_gamma   90.00
#
_symmetry.space_group_name_H-M   'P 1'
#
loop_
_entity.id
_entity.type
_entity.pdbx_description
1 polymer ?
#
loop_
_entity_poly.entity_id
_entity_poly.type
_entity_poly.pdbx_seq_one_letter_code
_entity_poly.pdbx_strand_id
1 'polypeptide(L)'
;LFTAISMALFMIGYCTTTGFGVYFFKYAFKNEGMYSVFAAILGVSQLAALAVFPLLSKKYSRKALYAFATVLVVIGYIIFFFSPMNMIFIGTAGIFLFVGEAFIQLLMLMFLTDTVEYGQWKLGRRNESITFSVQPFINKIGGAIANGIVGVTLIISGINAAATPDDVTESGLLLMKLSMLILPLVFIVLGYIIYRKKFKIDKQMFDKIISDLAARGEIGSGKE
;
A
#
# COMPACT_ATOMS: atom_id res chain seq x y z
N LEU A 1 -13.24 -6.56 10.64
CA LEU A 1 -12.03 -6.59 11.49
C LEU A 1 -10.78 -7.05 10.73
N PHE A 2 -10.68 -8.31 10.27
CA PHE A 2 -9.46 -8.79 9.58
C PHE A 2 -9.09 -8.00 8.31
N THR A 3 -10.08 -7.54 7.54
CA THR A 3 -9.85 -6.64 6.39
C THR A 3 -9.17 -5.35 6.82
N ALA A 4 -9.66 -4.71 7.89
CA ALA A 4 -9.07 -3.48 8.43
C ALA A 4 -7.63 -3.70 8.94
N ILE A 5 -7.32 -4.85 9.53
CA ILE A 5 -5.94 -5.20 9.93
C ILE A 5 -5.03 -5.34 8.70
N SER A 6 -5.47 -6.04 7.65
CA SER A 6 -4.73 -6.16 6.40
C SER A 6 -4.45 -4.79 5.76
N MET A 7 -5.47 -3.93 5.74
CA MET A 7 -5.38 -2.55 5.25
C MET A 7 -4.43 -1.70 6.09
N ALA A 8 -4.47 -1.84 7.42
CA ALA A 8 -3.55 -1.15 8.33
C ALA A 8 -2.10 -1.56 8.09
N LEU A 9 -1.81 -2.86 7.97
CA LEU A 9 -0.46 -3.35 7.70
C LEU A 9 0.07 -2.83 6.37
N PHE A 10 -0.73 -2.89 5.31
CA PHE A 10 -0.35 -2.30 4.03
C PHE A 10 -0.06 -0.81 4.15
N MET A 11 -0.93 -0.06 4.83
CA MET A 11 -0.76 1.39 4.98
C MET A 11 0.49 1.75 5.78
N ILE A 12 0.82 0.98 6.82
CA ILE A 12 2.09 1.11 7.55
C ILE A 12 3.25 0.91 6.59
N GLY A 13 3.26 -0.19 5.83
CA GLY A 13 4.33 -0.48 4.88
C GLY A 13 4.49 0.63 3.84
N TYR A 14 3.40 1.01 3.17
CA TYR A 14 3.37 2.10 2.18
C TYR A 14 3.95 3.41 2.75
N CYS A 15 3.44 3.86 3.89
CA CYS A 15 3.90 5.09 4.51
C CYS A 15 5.36 5.01 4.95
N THR A 16 5.82 3.85 5.45
CA THR A 16 7.22 3.66 5.84
C THR A 16 8.16 3.82 4.64
N THR A 17 7.81 3.24 3.48
CA THR A 17 8.61 3.37 2.24
C THR A 17 8.72 4.83 1.81
N THR A 18 7.58 5.53 1.75
CA THR A 18 7.57 6.95 1.37
C THR A 18 8.29 7.83 2.39
N GLY A 19 8.18 7.52 3.68
CA GLY A 19 8.81 8.28 4.75
C GLY A 19 10.34 8.17 4.74
N PHE A 20 10.88 6.99 4.43
CA PHE A 20 12.33 6.82 4.25
C PHE A 20 12.87 7.45 2.96
N GLY A 21 12.03 7.69 1.96
CA GLY A 21 12.44 8.20 0.65
C GLY A 21 13.30 9.47 0.74
N VAL A 22 12.87 10.47 1.52
CA VAL A 22 13.62 11.73 1.68
C VAL A 22 15.02 11.50 2.25
N TYR A 23 15.12 10.68 3.30
CA TYR A 23 16.39 10.35 3.96
C TYR A 23 17.29 9.51 3.05
N PHE A 24 16.72 8.57 2.29
CA PHE A 24 17.48 7.79 1.34
C PHE A 24 18.14 8.66 0.27
N PHE A 25 17.40 9.60 -0.33
CA PHE A 25 17.98 10.47 -1.37
C PHE A 25 19.02 11.44 -0.82
N LYS A 26 18.83 11.91 0.41
CA LYS A 26 19.79 12.78 1.09
C LYS A 26 21.07 12.06 1.51
N TYR A 27 20.94 10.95 2.25
CA TYR A 27 22.06 10.29 2.93
C TYR A 27 22.67 9.12 2.14
N ALA A 28 21.86 8.34 1.41
CA ALA A 28 22.37 7.21 0.61
C ALA A 28 22.73 7.62 -0.82
N PHE A 29 21.84 8.36 -1.48
CA PHE A 29 22.03 8.80 -2.85
C PHE A 29 22.92 10.06 -2.94
N LYS A 30 23.14 10.76 -1.82
CA LYS A 30 23.92 12.01 -1.71
C LYS A 30 23.43 13.14 -2.63
N ASN A 31 22.14 13.14 -2.99
CA ASN A 31 21.52 14.22 -3.74
C ASN A 31 20.03 14.33 -3.36
N GLU A 32 19.74 15.29 -2.49
CA GLU A 32 18.39 15.54 -1.98
C GLU A 32 17.41 16.00 -3.08
N GLY A 33 17.88 16.77 -4.08
CA GLY A 33 17.04 17.25 -5.18
C GLY A 33 16.50 16.13 -6.07
N MET A 34 17.14 14.96 -6.06
CA MET A 34 16.67 13.79 -6.79
C MET A 34 15.42 13.16 -6.17
N TYR A 35 15.12 13.45 -4.89
CA TYR A 35 13.85 13.03 -4.31
C TYR A 35 12.65 13.64 -5.05
N SER A 36 12.71 14.91 -5.47
CA SER A 36 11.61 15.54 -6.22
C SER A 36 11.39 14.87 -7.58
N VAL A 37 12.48 14.50 -8.27
CA VAL A 37 12.42 13.77 -9.54
C VAL A 37 11.82 12.38 -9.31
N PHE A 38 12.26 11.68 -8.27
CA PHE A 38 11.70 10.38 -7.90
C PHE A 38 10.21 10.51 -7.58
N ALA A 39 9.82 11.43 -6.70
CA ALA A 39 8.43 11.69 -6.34
C ALA A 39 7.55 12.04 -7.55
N ALA A 40 8.07 12.76 -8.54
CA ALA A 40 7.37 13.02 -9.79
C ALA A 40 7.14 11.73 -10.60
N ILE A 41 8.17 10.89 -10.76
CA ILE A 41 8.05 9.57 -11.41
C ILE A 41 7.00 8.72 -10.67
N LEU A 42 7.06 8.68 -9.35
CA LEU A 42 6.12 7.94 -8.51
C LEU A 42 4.69 8.44 -8.69
N GLY A 43 4.47 9.75 -8.60
CA GLY A 43 3.15 10.36 -8.76
C GLY A 43 2.53 10.07 -10.12
N VAL A 44 3.30 10.23 -11.21
CA VAL A 44 2.84 9.91 -12.57
C VAL A 44 2.51 8.42 -12.70
N SER A 45 3.38 7.54 -12.18
CA SER A 45 3.19 6.09 -12.25
C SER A 45 1.97 5.64 -11.47
N GLN A 46 1.77 6.20 -10.28
CA GLN A 46 0.62 5.91 -9.42
C GLN A 46 -0.68 6.37 -10.10
N LEU A 47 -0.73 7.59 -10.64
CA LEU A 47 -1.89 8.10 -11.36
C LEU A 47 -2.20 7.27 -12.62
N ALA A 48 -1.18 6.90 -13.39
CA ALA A 48 -1.35 6.04 -14.55
C ALA A 48 -1.88 4.65 -14.15
N ALA A 49 -1.37 4.08 -13.05
CA ALA A 49 -1.87 2.82 -12.51
C ALA A 49 -3.35 2.92 -12.11
N LEU A 50 -3.74 3.99 -11.41
CA LEU A 50 -5.14 4.23 -11.03
C LEU A 50 -6.05 4.35 -12.27
N ALA A 51 -5.58 4.98 -13.35
CA ALA A 51 -6.33 5.10 -14.60
C ALA A 51 -6.46 3.77 -15.36
N VAL A 52 -5.45 2.91 -15.31
CA VAL A 52 -5.45 1.59 -15.96
C VAL A 52 -6.23 0.55 -15.17
N PHE A 53 -6.31 0.70 -13.84
CA PHE A 53 -6.92 -0.28 -12.95
C PHE A 53 -8.35 -0.69 -13.34
N PRO A 54 -9.29 0.22 -13.71
CA PRO A 54 -10.64 -0.17 -14.12
C PRO A 54 -10.68 -1.10 -15.34
N LEU A 55 -9.72 -0.99 -16.25
CA LEU A 55 -9.64 -1.86 -17.44
C LEU A 55 -9.23 -3.29 -17.04
N LEU A 56 -8.33 -3.40 -16.07
CA LEU A 56 -7.87 -4.69 -15.56
C LEU A 56 -8.89 -5.32 -14.59
N SER A 57 -9.58 -4.52 -13.78
CA SER A 57 -10.61 -5.00 -12.84
C SER A 57 -11.83 -5.60 -13.54
N LYS A 58 -12.12 -5.18 -14.77
CA LYS A 58 -13.15 -5.80 -15.63
C LYS A 58 -12.75 -7.19 -16.15
N LYS A 59 -11.46 -7.44 -16.36
CA LYS A 59 -10.94 -8.68 -16.98
C LYS A 59 -10.50 -9.73 -15.96
N TYR A 60 -9.95 -9.31 -14.83
CA TYR A 60 -9.35 -10.19 -13.83
C TYR A 60 -10.12 -10.17 -12.52
N SER A 61 -10.13 -11.30 -11.82
CA SER A 61 -10.72 -11.36 -10.48
C SER A 61 -9.92 -10.49 -9.49
N ARG A 62 -10.63 -9.90 -8.52
CA ARG A 62 -9.99 -9.06 -7.46
C ARG A 62 -8.90 -9.82 -6.69
N LYS A 63 -9.09 -11.12 -6.45
CA LYS A 63 -8.08 -11.98 -5.81
C LYS A 63 -6.81 -12.11 -6.67
N ALA A 64 -6.95 -12.29 -7.98
CA ALA A 64 -5.82 -12.37 -8.90
C ALA A 64 -5.10 -11.01 -9.02
N LEU A 65 -5.85 -9.91 -9.09
CA LEU A 65 -5.27 -8.57 -9.13
C LEU A 65 -4.51 -8.22 -7.86
N TYR A 66 -5.02 -8.61 -6.69
CA TYR A 66 -4.29 -8.39 -5.44
C TYR A 66 -3.01 -9.22 -5.40
N ALA A 67 -3.06 -10.50 -5.80
CA ALA A 67 -1.85 -11.32 -5.89
C ALA A 67 -0.82 -10.71 -6.85
N PHE A 68 -1.26 -10.31 -8.04
CA PHE A 68 -0.42 -9.65 -9.04
C PHE A 68 0.21 -8.36 -8.50
N ALA A 69 -0.59 -7.49 -7.89
CA ALA A 69 -0.11 -6.23 -7.34
C ALA A 69 0.91 -6.44 -6.21
N THR A 70 0.67 -7.40 -5.30
CA THR A 70 1.63 -7.76 -4.25
C THR A 70 2.94 -8.30 -4.85
N VAL A 71 2.87 -9.14 -5.89
CA VAL A 71 4.07 -9.63 -6.59
C VAL A 71 4.82 -8.47 -7.25
N LEU A 72 4.11 -7.52 -7.85
CA LEU A 72 4.71 -6.33 -8.46
C LEU A 72 5.48 -5.50 -7.42
N VAL A 73 4.89 -5.31 -6.23
CA VAL A 73 5.54 -4.64 -5.10
C VAL A 73 6.79 -5.42 -4.66
N VAL A 74 6.71 -6.74 -4.49
CA VAL A 74 7.85 -7.56 -4.09
C VAL A 74 8.99 -7.46 -5.12
N ILE A 75 8.68 -7.53 -6.41
CA ILE A 75 9.65 -7.36 -7.50
C ILE A 75 10.26 -5.96 -7.42
N GLY A 76 9.44 -4.93 -7.22
CA GLY A 76 9.92 -3.55 -7.06
C GLY A 76 10.94 -3.42 -5.92
N TYR A 77 10.69 -4.01 -4.75
CA TYR A 77 11.65 -4.02 -3.63
C TYR A 77 12.92 -4.80 -3.96
N ILE A 78 12.82 -5.95 -4.65
CA ILE A 78 13.99 -6.74 -5.07
C ILE A 78 14.85 -5.93 -6.04
N ILE A 79 14.24 -5.33 -7.07
CA ILE A 79 14.95 -4.49 -8.03
C ILE A 79 15.61 -3.33 -7.29
N PHE A 80 14.88 -2.65 -6.38
CA PHE A 80 15.43 -1.54 -5.61
C PHE A 80 16.64 -1.97 -4.78
N PHE A 81 16.57 -3.13 -4.11
CA PHE A 81 17.65 -3.65 -3.26
C PHE A 81 18.95 -3.91 -4.03
N PHE A 82 18.85 -4.45 -5.24
CA PHE A 82 20.01 -4.72 -6.10
C PHE A 82 20.35 -3.56 -7.05
N SER A 83 19.58 -2.48 -7.03
CA SER A 83 19.80 -1.37 -7.97
C SER A 83 21.09 -0.64 -7.65
N PRO A 84 21.91 -0.32 -8.67
CA PRO A 84 23.00 0.63 -8.49
C PRO A 84 22.43 2.00 -8.08
N MET A 85 23.27 2.85 -7.49
CA MET A 85 22.88 4.20 -7.03
C MET A 85 22.70 5.16 -8.22
N ASN A 86 21.73 4.84 -9.08
CA ASN A 86 21.41 5.54 -10.32
C ASN A 86 19.89 5.65 -10.43
N MET A 87 19.43 6.86 -10.75
CA MET A 87 18.00 7.19 -10.84
C MET A 87 17.24 6.34 -11.86
N ILE A 88 17.87 5.88 -12.95
CA ILE A 88 17.18 5.05 -13.94
C ILE A 88 16.71 3.73 -13.31
N PHE A 89 17.59 3.09 -12.53
CA PHE A 89 17.28 1.81 -11.88
C PHE A 89 16.34 2.00 -10.68
N ILE A 90 16.63 2.97 -9.83
CA ILE A 90 15.81 3.30 -8.65
C ILE A 90 14.42 3.78 -9.08
N GLY A 91 14.34 4.64 -10.09
CA GLY A 91 13.08 5.11 -10.69
C GLY A 91 12.28 3.95 -11.26
N THR A 92 12.91 3.05 -12.02
CA THR A 92 12.24 1.85 -12.56
C THR A 92 11.70 0.96 -11.42
N ALA A 93 12.49 0.71 -10.38
CA ALA A 93 12.04 -0.02 -9.20
C ALA A 93 10.83 0.67 -8.52
N GLY A 94 10.89 2.00 -8.41
CA GLY A 94 9.81 2.85 -7.92
C GLY A 94 8.52 2.71 -8.74
N ILE A 95 8.61 2.61 -10.07
CA ILE A 95 7.43 2.38 -10.93
C ILE A 95 6.74 1.07 -10.54
N PHE A 96 7.48 -0.03 -10.44
CA PHE A 96 6.90 -1.33 -10.05
C PHE A 96 6.25 -1.29 -8.66
N LEU A 97 6.93 -0.68 -7.69
CA LEU A 97 6.42 -0.48 -6.34
C LEU A 97 5.09 0.29 -6.34
N PHE A 98 5.07 1.50 -6.89
CA PHE A 98 3.95 2.42 -6.75
C PHE A 98 2.77 2.05 -7.63
N VAL A 99 3.00 1.38 -8.76
CA VAL A 99 1.92 0.77 -9.56
C VAL A 99 1.24 -0.34 -8.76
N GLY A 100 2.02 -1.20 -8.12
CA GLY A 100 1.49 -2.28 -7.28
C GLY A 100 0.72 -1.73 -6.08
N GLU A 101 1.28 -0.73 -5.40
CA GLU A 101 0.64 -0.06 -4.27
C GLU A 101 -0.66 0.65 -4.67
N ALA A 102 -0.72 1.32 -5.82
CA ALA A 102 -1.95 1.92 -6.35
C ALA A 102 -3.06 0.87 -6.53
N PHE A 103 -2.72 -0.29 -7.10
CA PHE A 103 -3.69 -1.36 -7.32
C PHE A 103 -4.20 -1.91 -5.99
N ILE A 104 -3.30 -2.14 -5.03
CA ILE A 104 -3.67 -2.61 -3.70
C ILE A 104 -4.59 -1.59 -3.01
N GLN A 105 -4.29 -0.30 -3.11
CA GLN A 105 -5.11 0.76 -2.52
C GLN A 105 -6.55 0.76 -3.07
N LEU A 106 -6.74 0.61 -4.39
CA LEU A 106 -8.08 0.51 -4.98
C LEU A 106 -8.79 -0.79 -4.60
N LEU A 107 -8.06 -1.91 -4.54
CA LEU A 107 -8.60 -3.19 -4.10
C LEU A 107 -9.09 -3.11 -2.64
N MET A 108 -8.35 -2.41 -1.78
CA MET A 108 -8.73 -2.17 -0.38
C MET A 108 -10.06 -1.42 -0.28
N LEU A 109 -10.24 -0.37 -1.08
CA LEU A 109 -11.51 0.36 -1.13
C LEU A 109 -12.66 -0.56 -1.56
N MET A 110 -12.46 -1.40 -2.59
CA MET A 110 -13.47 -2.36 -3.02
C MET A 110 -13.80 -3.40 -1.96
N PHE A 111 -12.79 -3.91 -1.23
CA PHE A 111 -13.05 -4.85 -0.13
C PHE A 111 -13.82 -4.20 1.02
N LEU A 112 -13.63 -2.90 1.23
CA LEU A 112 -14.39 -2.14 2.21
C LEU A 112 -15.86 -2.04 1.78
N THR A 113 -16.12 -1.70 0.51
CA THR A 113 -17.47 -1.72 -0.07
C THR A 113 -18.11 -3.10 0.06
N ASP A 114 -17.39 -4.19 -0.23
CA ASP A 114 -17.91 -5.55 -0.08
C ASP A 114 -18.34 -5.85 1.35
N THR A 115 -17.62 -5.31 2.34
CA THR A 115 -18.00 -5.47 3.74
C THR A 115 -19.22 -4.64 4.14
N VAL A 116 -19.48 -3.51 3.48
CA VAL A 116 -20.71 -2.73 3.65
C VAL A 116 -21.90 -3.54 3.14
N GLU A 117 -21.81 -4.07 1.93
CA GLU A 117 -22.89 -4.88 1.33
C GLU A 117 -23.16 -6.14 2.15
N TYR A 118 -22.11 -6.86 2.57
CA TYR A 118 -22.25 -8.02 3.45
C TYR A 118 -22.87 -7.64 4.81
N GLY A 119 -22.48 -6.50 5.37
CA GLY A 119 -23.03 -5.98 6.61
C GLY A 119 -24.53 -5.68 6.50
N GLN A 120 -24.93 -5.01 5.42
CA GLN A 120 -26.33 -4.73 5.13
C GLN A 120 -27.13 -6.03 4.97
N TRP A 121 -26.64 -6.98 4.17
CA TRP A 121 -27.31 -8.26 3.93
C TRP A 121 -27.58 -9.06 5.21
N LYS A 122 -26.63 -9.04 6.15
CA LYS A 122 -26.71 -9.78 7.41
C LYS A 122 -27.46 -9.05 8.52
N LEU A 123 -27.33 -7.72 8.60
CA LEU A 123 -27.85 -6.92 9.71
C LEU A 123 -29.13 -6.15 9.37
N GLY A 124 -29.54 -6.12 8.09
CA GLY A 124 -30.70 -5.35 7.60
C GLY A 124 -30.55 -3.83 7.75
N ARG A 125 -29.33 -3.35 8.04
CA ARG A 125 -29.01 -1.93 8.22
C ARG A 125 -27.73 -1.58 7.47
N ARG A 126 -27.78 -0.55 6.64
CA ARG A 126 -26.63 -0.05 5.89
C ARG A 126 -25.77 0.85 6.78
N ASN A 127 -24.64 0.33 7.24
CA ASN A 127 -23.67 1.06 8.08
C ASN A 127 -22.45 1.51 7.27
N GLU A 128 -22.73 2.20 6.16
CA GLU A 128 -21.71 2.63 5.21
C GLU A 128 -20.72 3.61 5.85
N SER A 129 -21.21 4.68 6.49
CA SER A 129 -20.37 5.72 7.09
C SER A 129 -19.42 5.18 8.16
N ILE A 130 -19.88 4.25 9.00
CA ILE A 130 -19.05 3.60 10.02
C ILE A 130 -17.92 2.83 9.34
N THR A 131 -18.25 2.04 8.33
CA THR A 131 -17.26 1.21 7.62
C THR A 131 -16.26 2.09 6.84
N PHE A 132 -16.72 3.12 6.14
CA PHE A 132 -15.86 4.06 5.41
C PHE A 132 -14.98 4.92 6.34
N SER A 133 -15.45 5.27 7.55
CA SER A 133 -14.64 6.00 8.53
C SER A 133 -13.40 5.23 9.02
N VAL A 134 -13.38 3.90 8.86
CA VAL A 134 -12.21 3.08 9.19
C VAL A 134 -11.03 3.40 8.27
N GLN A 135 -11.26 3.77 7.01
CA GLN A 135 -10.20 4.07 6.05
C GLN A 135 -9.32 5.27 6.46
N PRO A 136 -9.87 6.49 6.72
CA PRO A 136 -9.05 7.60 7.16
C PRO A 136 -8.39 7.34 8.52
N PHE A 137 -9.02 6.57 9.40
CA PHE A 137 -8.41 6.12 10.65
C PHE A 137 -7.18 5.24 10.41
N ILE A 138 -7.29 4.24 9.51
CA ILE A 138 -6.16 3.42 9.07
C ILE A 138 -5.05 4.28 8.47
N ASN A 139 -5.40 5.26 7.63
CA ASN A 139 -4.42 6.16 7.03
C ASN A 139 -3.64 6.96 8.10
N LYS A 140 -4.34 7.48 9.12
CA LYS A 140 -3.69 8.21 10.21
C LYS A 140 -2.81 7.33 11.08
N ILE A 141 -3.30 6.16 11.49
CA ILE A 141 -2.52 5.23 12.31
C ILE A 141 -1.32 4.68 11.52
N GLY A 142 -1.53 4.31 10.26
CA GLY A 142 -0.48 3.83 9.37
C GLY A 142 0.63 4.86 9.22
N GLY A 143 0.27 6.12 8.95
CA GLY A 143 1.23 7.22 8.89
C GLY A 143 1.95 7.48 10.22
N ALA A 144 1.23 7.46 11.36
CA ALA A 144 1.83 7.68 12.67
C ALA A 144 2.83 6.58 13.05
N ILE A 145 2.46 5.30 12.84
CA ILE A 145 3.36 4.17 13.09
C ILE A 145 4.56 4.22 12.14
N ALA A 146 4.33 4.50 10.85
CA ALA A 146 5.40 4.64 9.86
C ALA A 146 6.39 5.74 10.24
N ASN A 147 5.90 6.93 10.63
CA ASN A 147 6.74 8.02 11.11
C ASN A 147 7.53 7.63 12.37
N GLY A 148 6.91 6.86 13.29
CA GLY A 148 7.61 6.29 14.43
C GLY A 148 8.74 5.33 14.03
N ILE A 149 8.48 4.42 13.08
CA ILE A 149 9.48 3.49 12.54
C ILE A 149 10.65 4.24 11.91
N VAL A 150 10.35 5.25 11.07
CA VAL A 150 11.36 6.09 10.42
C VAL A 150 12.17 6.84 11.48
N GLY A 151 11.51 7.52 12.42
CA GLY A 151 12.15 8.28 13.49
C GLY A 151 13.08 7.43 14.36
N VAL A 152 12.59 6.28 14.86
CA VAL A 152 13.40 5.34 15.65
C VAL A 152 14.60 4.83 14.85
N THR A 153 14.40 4.49 13.57
CA THR A 153 15.50 4.04 12.70
C THR A 153 16.56 5.12 12.53
N LEU A 154 16.17 6.39 12.35
CA LEU A 154 17.11 7.51 12.20
C LEU A 154 17.89 7.81 13.48
N ILE A 155 17.28 7.61 14.65
CA ILE A 155 17.95 7.73 15.94
C ILE A 155 18.97 6.60 16.11
N ILE A 156 18.57 5.34 15.89
CA ILE A 156 19.44 4.18 16.10
C ILE A 156 20.58 4.13 15.06
N SER A 157 20.31 4.55 13.82
CA SER A 157 21.33 4.63 12.77
C SER A 157 22.32 5.78 12.96
N GLY A 158 22.06 6.73 13.87
CA GLY A 158 22.89 7.91 14.06
C GLY A 158 22.73 8.99 12.98
N ILE A 159 21.85 8.80 12.00
CA ILE A 159 21.63 9.75 10.88
C ILE A 159 21.13 11.10 11.41
N ASN A 160 20.33 11.13 12.47
CA ASN A 160 19.87 12.38 13.08
C ASN A 160 20.99 13.22 13.70
N ALA A 161 22.14 12.63 14.01
CA ALA A 161 23.30 13.33 14.55
C ALA A 161 24.32 13.75 13.48
N ALA A 162 24.15 13.28 12.24
CA ALA A 162 25.03 13.59 11.12
C ALA A 162 24.73 14.99 10.56
N ALA A 163 25.74 15.86 10.51
CA ALA A 163 25.61 17.20 9.93
C ALA A 163 25.59 17.16 8.41
N THR A 164 26.36 16.24 7.82
CA THR A 164 26.46 16.00 6.38
C THR A 164 26.26 14.52 6.03
N PRO A 165 25.91 14.19 4.78
CA PRO A 165 25.82 12.79 4.34
C PRO A 165 27.10 11.97 4.53
N ASP A 166 28.26 12.63 4.56
CA ASP A 166 29.56 11.97 4.73
C ASP A 166 29.86 11.60 6.21
N ASP A 167 29.13 12.20 7.16
CA ASP A 167 29.26 11.89 8.59
C ASP A 167 28.47 10.64 9.01
N VAL A 168 27.68 10.06 8.10
CA VAL A 168 26.89 8.86 8.38
C VAL A 168 27.76 7.62 8.32
N THR A 169 27.73 6.82 9.38
CA THR A 169 28.44 5.54 9.43
C THR A 169 27.88 4.55 8.40
N GLU A 170 28.73 3.69 7.86
CA GLU A 170 28.30 2.65 6.91
C GLU A 170 27.23 1.72 7.50
N SER A 171 27.36 1.40 8.79
CA SER A 171 26.38 0.59 9.54
C SER A 171 25.05 1.32 9.71
N GLY A 172 25.06 2.63 9.99
CA GLY A 172 23.86 3.46 10.06
C GLY A 172 23.13 3.55 8.72
N LEU A 173 23.90 3.74 7.65
CA LEU A 173 23.35 3.78 6.29
C LEU A 173 22.75 2.43 5.86
N LEU A 174 23.42 1.33 6.19
CA LEU A 174 22.92 -0.02 5.94
C LEU A 174 21.62 -0.27 6.73
N LEU A 175 21.57 0.10 8.01
CA LEU A 175 20.38 -0.04 8.83
C LEU A 175 19.19 0.71 8.23
N MET A 176 19.39 1.96 7.79
CA MET A 176 18.34 2.73 7.13
C MET A 176 17.85 2.04 5.85
N LYS A 177 18.76 1.57 4.98
CA LYS A 177 18.39 0.87 3.74
C LYS A 177 17.63 -0.42 4.02
N LEU A 178 18.05 -1.21 5.00
CA LEU A 178 17.36 -2.44 5.39
C LEU A 178 15.97 -2.14 5.97
N SER A 179 15.85 -1.13 6.84
CA SER A 179 14.57 -0.69 7.38
C SER A 179 13.62 -0.16 6.30
N MET A 180 14.14 0.55 5.30
CA MET A 180 13.37 1.07 4.17
C MET A 180 12.83 -0.03 3.25
N LEU A 181 13.54 -1.15 3.11
CA LEU A 181 13.19 -2.18 2.13
C LEU A 181 12.53 -3.40 2.75
N ILE A 182 13.03 -3.86 3.90
CA ILE A 182 12.56 -5.10 4.53
C ILE A 182 11.30 -4.86 5.36
N LEU A 183 11.25 -3.80 6.18
CA LEU A 183 10.10 -3.58 7.06
C LEU A 183 8.80 -3.36 6.26
N PRO A 184 8.75 -2.47 5.25
CA PRO A 184 7.56 -2.32 4.42
C PRO A 184 7.14 -3.62 3.73
N LEU A 185 8.09 -4.34 3.16
CA LEU A 185 7.83 -5.60 2.47
C LEU A 185 7.18 -6.63 3.42
N VAL A 186 7.71 -6.76 4.64
CA VAL A 186 7.13 -7.64 5.67
C VAL A 186 5.70 -7.23 5.99
N PHE A 187 5.43 -5.95 6.24
CA PHE A 187 4.08 -5.48 6.53
C PHE A 187 3.10 -5.72 5.38
N ILE A 188 3.50 -5.43 4.14
CA ILE A 188 2.66 -5.62 2.95
C ILE A 188 2.37 -7.11 2.71
N VAL A 189 3.38 -7.98 2.81
CA VAL A 189 3.22 -9.42 2.63
C VAL A 189 2.36 -10.02 3.75
N LEU A 190 2.56 -9.62 5.01
CA LEU A 190 1.70 -10.04 6.12
C LEU A 190 0.25 -9.58 5.92
N GLY A 191 0.06 -8.34 5.47
CA GLY A 191 -1.24 -7.80 5.10
C GLY A 191 -1.93 -8.65 4.03
N TYR A 192 -1.21 -9.03 2.98
CA TYR A 192 -1.70 -9.91 1.92
C TYR A 192 -2.03 -11.33 2.42
N ILE A 193 -1.20 -11.91 3.29
CA ILE A 193 -1.45 -13.25 3.87
C ILE A 193 -2.72 -13.23 4.73
N ILE A 194 -2.91 -12.20 5.56
CA ILE A 194 -4.12 -12.06 6.38
C ILE A 194 -5.35 -11.93 5.49
N TYR A 195 -5.27 -11.11 4.43
CA TYR A 195 -6.34 -11.01 3.44
C TYR A 195 -6.67 -12.38 2.85
N ARG A 196 -5.68 -13.09 2.29
CA ARG A 196 -5.88 -14.40 1.64
C ARG A 196 -6.50 -15.44 2.56
N LYS A 197 -6.11 -15.47 3.84
CA LYS A 197 -6.58 -16.49 4.79
C LYS A 197 -7.91 -16.15 5.45
N LYS A 198 -8.24 -14.87 5.61
CA LYS A 198 -9.39 -14.43 6.44
C LYS A 198 -10.50 -13.73 5.65
N PHE A 199 -10.24 -13.27 4.43
CA PHE A 199 -11.26 -12.67 3.60
C PHE A 199 -12.17 -13.74 3.00
N LYS A 200 -13.39 -13.84 3.54
CA LYS A 200 -14.36 -14.89 3.19
C LYS A 200 -15.28 -14.52 2.03
N ILE A 201 -15.39 -13.23 1.70
CA ILE A 201 -16.27 -12.77 0.62
C ILE A 201 -15.59 -13.12 -0.70
N ASP A 202 -16.00 -14.24 -1.31
CA ASP A 202 -15.62 -14.55 -2.68
C ASP A 202 -16.67 -14.04 -3.67
N LYS A 203 -16.39 -14.22 -4.96
CA LYS A 203 -17.26 -13.73 -6.03
C LYS A 203 -18.67 -14.33 -5.93
N GLN A 204 -18.80 -15.62 -5.63
CA GLN A 204 -20.10 -16.29 -5.54
C GLN A 204 -20.91 -15.77 -4.36
N MET A 205 -20.26 -15.61 -3.21
CA MET A 205 -20.88 -15.03 -2.03
C MET A 205 -21.32 -13.59 -2.28
N PHE A 206 -20.47 -12.79 -2.94
CA PHE A 206 -20.81 -11.41 -3.29
C PHE A 206 -21.98 -11.32 -4.26
N ASP A 207 -21.98 -12.10 -5.35
CA ASP A 207 -23.06 -12.11 -6.33
C ASP A 207 -24.40 -12.53 -5.67
N LYS A 208 -24.35 -13.49 -4.73
CA LYS A 208 -25.52 -13.87 -3.92
C LYS A 208 -26.02 -12.72 -3.03
N ILE A 209 -25.11 -12.03 -2.34
CA ILE A 209 -25.46 -10.87 -1.49
C ILE A 209 -26.19 -9.81 -2.30
N ILE A 210 -25.66 -9.45 -3.47
CA ILE A 210 -26.27 -8.44 -4.35
C ILE A 210 -27.65 -8.92 -4.85
N SER A 211 -27.77 -10.19 -5.28
CA SER A 211 -29.05 -10.75 -5.71
C SER A 211 -30.10 -10.73 -4.58
N ASP A 212 -29.72 -11.11 -3.37
CA ASP A 212 -30.61 -11.15 -2.21
C ASP A 212 -31.05 -9.72 -1.80
N LEU A 213 -30.13 -8.76 -1.82
CA LEU A 213 -30.44 -7.35 -1.52
C LEU A 213 -31.38 -6.73 -2.57
N ALA A 214 -31.16 -7.04 -3.85
CA ALA A 214 -32.02 -6.59 -4.94
C ALA A 214 -33.43 -7.20 -4.81
N ALA A 215 -33.53 -8.49 -4.47
CA ALA A 215 -34.82 -9.15 -4.23
C ALA A 215 -35.59 -8.55 -3.04
N ARG A 216 -34.90 -7.96 -2.05
CA ARG A 216 -35.51 -7.24 -0.91
C ARG A 216 -35.87 -5.79 -1.24
N GLY A 217 -35.50 -5.27 -2.41
CA GLY A 217 -35.68 -3.87 -2.79
C GLY A 217 -34.78 -2.90 -2.00
N GLU A 218 -33.73 -3.40 -1.36
CA GLU A 218 -32.83 -2.59 -0.52
C GLU A 218 -31.67 -1.94 -1.31
N ILE A 219 -31.49 -2.35 -2.57
CA ILE A 219 -30.60 -1.72 -3.54
C ILE A 219 -31.36 -1.55 -4.85
N GLY A 220 -31.14 -0.44 -5.55
CA GLY A 220 -31.72 -0.24 -6.88
C GLY A 220 -31.27 -1.38 -7.81
N SER A 221 -32.20 -2.03 -8.50
CA SER A 221 -31.88 -3.00 -9.55
C SER A 221 -31.08 -2.27 -10.63
N GLY A 222 -29.75 -2.38 -10.59
CA GLY A 222 -28.83 -1.61 -11.42
C GLY A 222 -29.15 -1.74 -12.91
N LYS A 223 -29.81 -0.72 -13.44
CA LYS A 223 -29.85 -0.33 -14.85
C LYS A 223 -29.74 1.19 -14.90
N GLU A 224 -28.57 1.72 -14.55
CA GLU A 224 -28.06 3.01 -15.03
C GLU A 224 -26.57 2.86 -15.32
#